data_AF-A0AAV4JJH5-F1
#
_entry.id   AF-A0AAV4JJH5-F1
#
_cell.length_a   1.000
_cell.length_b   1.000
_cell.length_c   1.000
_cell.angle_alpha   90.00
_cell.angle_beta   90.00
_cell.angle_gamma   90.00
#
_symmetry.space_group_name_H-M   'P 1'
#
loop_
_entity.id
_entity.type
_entity.pdbx_description
1 polymer ?
#
loop_
_entity_poly.entity_id
_entity_poly.type
_entity_poly.pdbx_seq_one_letter_code
_entity_poly.pdbx_strand_id
1 'polypeptide(L)'
;MVGRCEKVVTTAEKLLGGEVYHYHTKLMMKEAYTGGAHVWHQDYGYWYKNGCLFPDMITVFIAIDKCWKENGCLQVADSSIKNCTNITDTSDKDFMDPSGDKTIIAEKKENN
;
A
#
# COMPACT_ATOMS: atom_id res chain seq x y z
N MET A 1 19.96 -5.29 7.04
CA MET A 1 18.66 -4.64 7.26
C MET A 1 18.21 -3.99 5.94
N VAL A 2 16.99 -4.26 5.47
CA VAL A 2 16.51 -3.74 4.16
C VAL A 2 16.54 -2.21 4.08
N GLY A 3 16.14 -1.51 5.15
CA GLY A 3 16.13 -0.03 5.19
C GLY A 3 17.52 0.62 5.09
N ARG A 4 18.61 -0.16 5.15
CA ARG A 4 19.99 0.30 4.94
C ARG A 4 20.65 -0.36 3.73
N CYS A 5 19.88 -1.05 2.90
CA CYS A 5 20.39 -1.65 1.68
C CYS A 5 20.80 -0.53 0.71
N GLU A 6 22.06 -0.51 0.30
CA GLU A 6 22.61 0.50 -0.61
C GLU A 6 21.76 0.68 -1.86
N LYS A 7 21.36 -0.44 -2.50
CA LYS A 7 20.51 -0.42 -3.68
C LYS A 7 19.17 0.29 -3.42
N VAL A 8 18.59 0.13 -2.24
CA VAL A 8 17.32 0.77 -1.87
C VAL A 8 17.54 2.26 -1.61
N VAL A 9 18.51 2.61 -0.75
CA VAL A 9 18.79 3.98 -0.34
C VAL A 9 19.19 4.83 -1.55
N THR A 10 20.19 4.41 -2.31
CA THR A 10 20.70 5.17 -3.46
C THR A 10 19.66 5.33 -4.58
N THR A 11 18.75 4.36 -4.74
CA THR A 11 17.65 4.50 -5.72
C THR A 11 16.63 5.52 -5.22
N ALA A 12 16.25 5.47 -3.94
CA ALA A 12 15.31 6.41 -3.36
C ALA A 12 15.83 7.85 -3.37
N GLU A 13 17.10 8.07 -3.01
CA GLU A 13 17.75 9.40 -3.06
C GLU A 13 17.73 9.99 -4.47
N LYS A 14 18.00 9.16 -5.49
CA LYS A 14 17.95 9.58 -6.90
C LYS A 14 16.55 9.96 -7.36
N LEU A 15 15.52 9.24 -6.90
CA LEU A 15 14.13 9.49 -7.29
C LEU A 15 13.52 10.69 -6.54
N LEU A 16 13.90 10.89 -5.28
CA LEU A 16 13.39 11.98 -4.43
C LEU A 16 14.25 13.26 -4.49
N GLY A 17 15.48 13.18 -5.01
CA GLY A 17 16.35 14.34 -5.22
C GLY A 17 17.06 14.84 -3.95
N GLY A 18 17.25 13.99 -2.94
CA GLY A 18 17.88 14.38 -1.67
C GLY A 18 18.18 13.20 -0.76
N GLU A 19 18.71 13.49 0.44
CA GLU A 19 18.91 12.49 1.48
C GLU A 19 17.56 11.90 1.92
N VAL A 20 17.53 10.60 2.13
CA VAL A 20 16.34 9.88 2.57
C VAL A 20 16.56 9.26 3.94
N TYR A 21 15.50 9.17 4.72
CA TYR A 21 15.49 8.40 5.96
C TYR A 21 14.39 7.35 5.92
N HIS A 22 14.51 6.35 6.79
CA HIS A 22 13.53 5.30 6.91
C HIS A 22 12.36 5.74 7.79
N TYR A 23 11.16 5.85 7.21
CA TYR A 23 9.95 6.25 7.94
C TYR A 23 9.30 5.07 8.69
N HIS A 24 8.96 3.98 7.99
CA HIS A 24 8.42 2.77 8.62
C HIS A 24 8.63 1.52 7.76
N THR A 25 8.50 0.35 8.37
CA THR A 25 8.45 -0.95 7.68
C THR A 25 7.23 -1.71 8.14
N LYS A 26 6.55 -2.36 7.20
CA LYS A 26 5.43 -3.26 7.47
C LYS A 26 5.68 -4.60 6.78
N LEU A 27 5.42 -5.69 7.50
CA LEU A 27 5.40 -7.02 6.92
C LEU A 27 3.95 -7.40 6.59
N MET A 28 3.70 -7.75 5.33
CA MET A 28 2.38 -8.13 4.83
C MET A 28 2.34 -9.64 4.62
N MET A 29 1.73 -10.37 5.54
CA MET A 29 1.56 -11.82 5.44
C MET A 29 0.12 -12.12 5.05
N LYS A 30 -0.06 -12.91 3.98
CA LYS A 30 -1.37 -13.38 3.52
C LYS A 30 -1.42 -14.88 3.72
N GLU A 31 -2.34 -15.34 4.56
CA GLU A 31 -2.59 -16.76 4.73
C GLU A 31 -3.20 -17.35 3.45
N ALA A 32 -2.80 -18.57 3.09
CA ALA A 32 -3.30 -19.23 1.91
C ALA A 32 -4.83 -19.42 2.02
N TYR A 33 -5.56 -19.00 0.99
CA TYR A 33 -7.02 -19.16 0.85
C TYR A 33 -7.90 -18.39 1.86
N THR A 34 -7.36 -17.93 2.98
CA THR A 34 -8.09 -17.24 4.06
C THR A 34 -7.64 -15.80 4.29
N GLY A 35 -6.53 -15.37 3.69
CA GLY A 35 -6.01 -14.02 3.83
C GLY A 35 -7.01 -12.94 3.37
N GLY A 36 -7.25 -11.95 4.22
CA GLY A 36 -8.16 -10.84 3.93
C GLY A 36 -7.68 -9.94 2.78
N ALA A 37 -8.63 -9.35 2.05
CA ALA A 37 -8.36 -8.38 1.00
C ALA A 37 -7.90 -7.04 1.60
N HIS A 38 -6.99 -6.37 0.91
CA HIS A 38 -6.65 -4.98 1.20
C HIS A 38 -7.51 -4.10 0.31
N VAL A 39 -8.28 -3.21 0.92
CA VAL A 39 -9.14 -2.25 0.21
C VAL A 39 -8.26 -1.34 -0.66
N TRP A 40 -8.78 -0.86 -1.79
CA TRP A 40 -8.08 0.14 -2.60
C TRP A 40 -7.83 1.41 -1.78
N HIS A 41 -6.59 1.86 -1.70
CA HIS A 41 -6.21 3.06 -0.97
C HIS A 41 -4.94 3.68 -1.56
N GLN A 42 -4.68 4.93 -1.15
CA GLN A 42 -3.38 5.57 -1.28
C GLN A 42 -2.73 5.65 0.10
N ASP A 43 -1.46 5.28 0.18
CA ASP A 43 -0.73 5.27 1.46
C ASP A 43 -0.61 6.69 2.06
N TYR A 44 -0.37 7.71 1.23
CA TYR A 44 -0.13 9.07 1.68
C TYR A 44 -1.29 9.68 2.49
N GLY A 45 -2.54 9.32 2.18
CA GLY A 45 -3.69 9.78 2.95
C GLY A 45 -3.61 9.39 4.43
N TYR A 46 -3.06 8.20 4.74
CA TYR A 46 -2.77 7.78 6.12
C TYR A 46 -1.63 8.61 6.73
N TRP A 47 -0.55 8.82 5.99
CA TRP A 47 0.66 9.47 6.52
C TRP A 47 0.50 10.98 6.73
N TYR A 48 -0.35 11.63 5.95
CA TYR A 48 -0.73 13.03 6.18
C TYR A 48 -1.34 13.21 7.58
N LYS A 49 -2.20 12.28 8.01
CA LYS A 49 -2.77 12.26 9.37
C LYS A 49 -1.72 12.00 10.46
N ASN A 50 -0.57 11.42 10.11
CA ASN A 50 0.56 11.20 11.00
C ASN A 50 1.59 12.34 10.99
N GLY A 51 1.28 13.47 10.33
CA GLY A 51 2.13 14.66 10.29
C GLY A 51 3.09 14.74 9.10
N CYS A 52 3.00 13.83 8.11
CA CYS A 52 3.75 13.96 6.85
C CYS A 52 3.05 14.99 5.94
N LEU A 53 3.50 16.24 5.99
CA LEU A 53 2.85 17.36 5.32
C LEU A 53 2.94 17.33 3.79
N PHE A 54 3.95 16.65 3.25
CA PHE A 54 4.21 16.56 1.81
C PHE A 54 4.40 15.09 1.41
N PRO A 55 3.96 14.69 0.20
CA PRO A 55 4.10 13.33 -0.31
C PRO A 55 5.52 13.02 -0.83
N ASP A 56 6.55 13.58 -0.20
CA ASP A 56 7.96 13.44 -0.59
C ASP A 56 8.53 12.12 -0.06
N MET A 57 7.94 11.01 -0.48
CA MET A 57 8.22 9.68 0.05
C MET A 57 7.95 8.57 -0.96
N ILE A 58 8.65 7.45 -0.82
CA ILE A 58 8.54 6.28 -1.70
C ILE A 58 8.40 5.01 -0.87
N THR A 59 7.44 4.16 -1.24
CA THR A 59 7.32 2.78 -0.74
C THR A 59 8.19 1.84 -1.58
N VAL A 60 8.99 1.02 -0.91
CA VAL A 60 9.72 -0.09 -1.56
C VAL A 60 9.06 -1.40 -1.19
N PHE A 61 8.42 -2.05 -2.17
CA PHE A 61 7.81 -3.36 -2.02
C PHE A 61 8.82 -4.47 -2.35
N ILE A 62 9.05 -5.39 -1.40
CA ILE A 62 9.93 -6.55 -1.59
C ILE A 62 9.11 -7.82 -1.43
N ALA A 63 8.99 -8.59 -2.51
CA ALA A 63 8.35 -9.88 -2.49
C ALA A 63 9.24 -10.90 -1.74
N ILE A 64 8.73 -11.45 -0.64
CA ILE A 64 9.40 -12.52 0.12
C ILE A 64 9.09 -13.88 -0.49
N ASP A 65 7.88 -14.05 -1.03
CA ASP A 65 7.41 -15.19 -1.80
C ASP A 65 7.06 -14.76 -3.24
N LYS A 66 6.69 -15.74 -4.08
CA LYS A 66 6.30 -15.46 -5.46
C LYS A 66 5.01 -14.65 -5.48
N CYS A 67 5.00 -13.52 -6.16
CA CYS A 67 3.81 -12.68 -6.35
C CYS A 67 3.17 -12.95 -7.72
N TRP A 68 1.99 -13.56 -7.75
CA TRP A 68 1.18 -13.77 -8.96
C TRP A 68 -0.27 -13.35 -8.73
N LYS A 69 -1.09 -13.23 -9.78
CA LYS A 69 -2.43 -12.64 -9.64
C LYS A 69 -3.33 -13.46 -8.72
N GLU A 70 -3.22 -14.78 -8.81
CA GLU A 70 -4.03 -15.77 -8.11
C GLU A 70 -3.75 -15.84 -6.60
N ASN A 71 -2.56 -15.41 -6.12
CA ASN A 71 -2.27 -15.32 -4.68
C ASN A 71 -2.48 -13.89 -4.12
N GLY A 72 -3.19 -13.05 -4.88
CA GLY A 72 -3.52 -11.70 -4.46
C GLY A 72 -2.29 -10.80 -4.39
N CYS A 73 -1.41 -10.82 -5.40
CA CYS A 73 -0.30 -9.88 -5.49
C CYS A 73 -0.77 -8.41 -5.42
N LEU A 74 0.16 -7.50 -5.10
CA LEU A 74 -0.10 -6.07 -5.16
C LEU A 74 -0.61 -5.68 -6.56
N GLN A 75 -1.64 -4.83 -6.58
CA GLN A 75 -2.18 -4.23 -7.79
C GLN A 75 -2.03 -2.71 -7.70
N VAL A 76 -1.60 -2.10 -8.79
CA VAL A 76 -1.42 -0.64 -8.90
C VAL A 76 -2.24 -0.19 -10.10
N ALA A 77 -3.14 0.77 -9.90
CA ALA A 77 -3.97 1.28 -10.98
C ALA A 77 -3.15 2.16 -11.94
N ASP A 78 -3.39 2.09 -13.25
CA ASP A 78 -2.62 2.87 -14.24
C ASP A 78 -2.74 4.39 -14.07
N SER A 79 -3.84 4.87 -13.48
CA SER A 79 -4.08 6.28 -13.16
C SER A 79 -3.43 6.75 -11.85
N SER A 80 -2.88 5.84 -11.04
CA SER A 80 -2.49 6.09 -9.64
C SER A 80 -1.28 7.01 -9.43
N ILE A 81 -0.51 7.32 -10.49
CA ILE A 81 0.77 8.05 -10.38
C ILE A 81 0.70 9.50 -10.91
N LYS A 82 -0.42 9.94 -11.49
CA LYS A 82 -0.45 11.26 -12.15
C LYS A 82 -0.94 12.42 -11.29
N ASN A 83 -1.73 12.16 -10.26
CA ASN A 83 -2.40 13.20 -9.48
C ASN A 83 -2.66 12.72 -8.04
N CYS A 84 -2.02 13.33 -7.04
CA CYS A 84 -2.45 13.24 -5.63
C CYS A 84 -3.71 14.09 -5.42
N THR A 85 -4.79 13.76 -6.13
CA THR A 85 -6.01 14.58 -6.12
C THR A 85 -6.95 14.25 -4.97
N ASN A 86 -6.87 13.05 -4.38
CA ASN A 86 -7.80 12.60 -3.36
C ASN A 86 -7.04 12.15 -2.11
N ILE A 87 -7.19 12.91 -1.02
CA ILE A 87 -6.76 12.53 0.35
C ILE A 87 -7.69 11.45 0.95
N THR A 88 -8.82 11.19 0.29
CA THR A 88 -9.78 10.13 0.58
C THR A 88 -9.48 8.89 -0.25
N ASP A 89 -9.90 7.72 0.24
CA ASP A 89 -9.84 6.51 -0.58
C ASP A 89 -10.53 6.75 -1.94
N THR A 90 -10.14 6.03 -2.97
CA THR A 90 -10.69 6.20 -4.33
C THR A 90 -12.18 5.83 -4.43
N SER A 91 -12.88 5.67 -3.31
CA SER A 91 -14.31 5.38 -3.22
C SER A 91 -15.14 6.54 -2.65
N ASP A 92 -14.56 7.74 -2.50
CA ASP A 92 -15.23 8.95 -1.97
C ASP A 92 -15.83 8.75 -0.57
N LYS A 93 -15.37 7.72 0.16
CA LYS A 93 -15.83 7.45 1.53
C LYS A 93 -14.93 8.18 2.52
N ASP A 94 -15.58 8.70 3.56
CA ASP A 94 -14.84 9.02 4.78
C ASP A 94 -14.16 7.76 5.29
N PHE A 95 -12.88 7.94 5.58
CA PHE A 95 -11.93 6.88 5.83
C PHE A 95 -12.32 6.06 7.06
N MET A 96 -12.73 4.80 6.83
CA MET A 96 -13.06 3.78 7.83
C MET A 96 -14.30 4.05 8.69
N ASP A 97 -15.49 3.85 8.10
CA ASP A 97 -16.58 3.21 8.85
C ASP A 97 -16.58 1.68 8.55
N PRO A 98 -15.99 0.85 9.43
CA PRO A 98 -15.98 -0.60 9.26
C PRO A 98 -17.38 -1.24 9.33
N SER A 99 -18.41 -0.51 9.79
CA SER A 99 -19.79 -0.98 9.79
C SER A 99 -20.49 -0.83 8.43
N GLY A 100 -19.98 0.04 7.56
CA GLY A 100 -20.53 0.30 6.23
C GLY A 100 -19.80 -0.40 5.07
N ASP A 101 -18.64 -1.01 5.31
CA ASP A 101 -17.78 -1.49 4.22
C ASP A 101 -18.07 -2.94 3.82
N LYS A 102 -18.91 -3.11 2.79
CA LYS A 102 -19.31 -4.41 2.21
C LYS A 102 -18.14 -5.23 1.63
N THR A 103 -16.95 -4.64 1.53
CA THR A 103 -15.76 -5.24 0.91
C THR A 103 -14.93 -6.10 1.87
N ILE A 104 -15.23 -6.08 3.18
CA ILE A 104 -14.57 -6.90 4.21
C ILE A 104 -15.04 -8.36 4.16
N ILE A 105 -16.20 -8.63 3.55
CA ILE A 105 -16.68 -9.99 3.34
C ILE A 105 -15.98 -10.52 2.09
N ALA A 106 -14.84 -11.20 2.27
CA ALA A 106 -14.36 -12.12 1.25
C ALA A 106 -15.55 -13.01 0.85
N GLU A 107 -15.95 -12.98 -0.42
CA GLU A 107 -17.02 -13.83 -0.92
C GLU A 107 -16.69 -15.27 -0.54
N LYS A 108 -17.39 -15.79 0.46
CA LYS A 108 -17.37 -17.22 0.79
C LYS A 108 -17.94 -17.89 -0.45
N LYS A 109 -17.08 -18.44 -1.31
CA LYS A 109 -17.52 -19.42 -2.30
C LYS A 109 -18.06 -20.60 -1.51
N GLU A 110 -19.38 -20.75 -1.48
CA GLU A 110 -20.02 -22.00 -1.10
C GLU A 110 -19.55 -23.05 -2.10
N ASN A 111 -18.72 -23.99 -1.62
CA ASN A 111 -18.38 -25.18 -2.36
C ASN A 111 -19.64 -26.07 -2.36
N ASN A 112 -20.27 -26.23 -3.52
CA ASN A 112 -21.19 -27.34 -3.80
C ASN A 112 -20.44 -28.68 -3.73
#